data_AF-A0A5M9MB27-F1
#
_entry.id   AF-A0A5M9MB27-F1
#
_cell.length_a   1.000
_cell.length_b   1.000
_cell.length_c   1.000
_cell.angle_alpha   90.00
_cell.angle_beta   90.00
_cell.angle_gamma   90.00
#
_symmetry.space_group_name_H-M   'P 1'
#
loop_
_entity.id
_entity.type
_entity.pdbx_description
1 polymer ?
#
loop_
_entity_poly.entity_id
_entity_poly.type
_entity_poly.pdbx_seq_one_letter_code
_entity_poly.pdbx_strand_id
1 'polypeptide(L)'
;MPLIDLGSDSSSNSSSDSGSSGSSSRSNSGSRQHDQWEAAMRGASLPDSLACETARCAVIRGIRCYYEFATSNAVKEACTIYSNVYPEFTRARNARLIMSN
;
A
#
# COMPACT_ATOMS: atom_id res chain seq x y z
N MET A 1 33.74 -26.26 -19.64
CA MET A 1 34.47 -24.99 -19.83
C MET A 1 33.54 -24.08 -20.62
N PRO A 2 33.12 -22.92 -20.10
CA PRO A 2 33.93 -21.99 -19.32
C PRO A 2 33.76 -22.10 -17.80
N LEU A 3 34.84 -21.68 -17.15
CA LEU A 3 35.08 -21.45 -15.74
C LEU A 3 34.76 -19.97 -15.48
N ILE A 4 33.90 -19.65 -14.52
CA ILE A 4 33.73 -18.27 -14.05
C ILE A 4 33.74 -18.25 -12.53
N ASP A 5 34.44 -17.22 -12.07
CA ASP A 5 35.18 -17.03 -10.85
C ASP A 5 34.31 -16.78 -9.60
N LEU A 6 34.94 -17.04 -8.46
CA LEU A 6 34.48 -16.84 -7.09
C LEU A 6 34.27 -15.35 -6.79
N GLY A 7 33.14 -15.02 -6.17
CA GLY A 7 32.94 -13.77 -5.46
C GLY A 7 32.26 -14.07 -4.12
N SER A 8 33.04 -14.03 -3.04
CA SER A 8 32.58 -14.13 -1.65
C SER A 8 32.83 -12.80 -0.94
N ASP A 9 31.77 -12.18 -0.45
CA ASP A 9 31.80 -11.11 0.57
C ASP A 9 30.35 -10.78 0.97
N SER A 10 29.91 -11.27 2.13
CA SER A 10 29.99 -10.61 3.43
C SER A 10 28.95 -9.50 3.63
N SER A 11 27.87 -9.90 4.29
CA SER A 11 26.97 -9.18 5.20
C SER A 11 27.24 -7.71 5.57
N SER A 12 26.13 -6.94 5.49
CA SER A 12 25.61 -6.00 6.50
C SER A 12 26.03 -4.51 6.52
N ASN A 13 24.98 -3.71 6.70
CA ASN A 13 24.89 -2.36 7.28
C ASN A 13 25.50 -1.18 6.49
N SER A 14 24.66 -0.55 5.67
CA SER A 14 24.79 0.89 5.40
C SER A 14 24.01 1.66 6.47
N SER A 15 24.76 2.16 7.45
CA SER A 15 24.35 3.11 8.47
C SER A 15 23.81 4.40 7.87
N SER A 16 22.64 4.80 8.36
CA SER A 16 22.04 6.12 8.15
C SER A 16 22.90 7.19 8.81
N ASP A 17 23.29 8.23 8.05
CA ASP A 17 23.67 9.51 8.63
C ASP A 17 23.03 10.65 7.84
N SER A 18 22.34 11.49 8.61
CA SER A 18 21.52 12.60 8.16
C SER A 18 22.35 13.88 8.08
N GLY A 19 22.17 14.68 7.04
CA GLY A 19 22.82 15.99 6.97
C GLY A 19 22.27 16.91 5.88
N SER A 20 21.73 18.04 6.33
CA SER A 20 21.50 19.30 5.61
C SER A 20 20.21 19.47 4.80
N SER A 21 19.19 19.92 5.53
CA SER A 21 18.66 21.29 5.44
C SER A 21 18.65 21.94 4.05
N GLY A 22 17.48 21.90 3.39
CA GLY A 22 17.17 22.71 2.22
C GLY A 22 15.65 22.75 2.00
N SER A 23 15.01 23.79 2.49
CA SER A 23 13.57 24.03 2.38
C SER A 23 13.09 24.04 0.93
N SER A 24 12.26 23.07 0.56
CA SER A 24 11.30 23.23 -0.54
C SER A 24 10.06 22.40 -0.24
N SER A 25 9.01 23.07 0.24
CA SER A 25 7.74 22.55 0.78
C SER A 25 6.84 21.82 -0.24
N ARG A 26 7.42 21.22 -1.28
CA ARG A 26 6.72 20.55 -2.39
C ARG A 26 7.06 19.06 -2.50
N SER A 27 8.16 18.59 -1.91
CA SER A 27 8.67 17.22 -2.10
C SER A 27 8.20 16.21 -1.04
N ASN A 28 7.65 16.67 0.09
CA ASN A 28 7.31 15.82 1.25
C ASN A 28 5.88 15.23 1.19
N SER A 29 5.02 15.76 0.32
CA SER A 29 3.66 15.24 0.15
C SER A 29 3.64 13.96 -0.69
N GLY A 30 4.51 13.86 -1.70
CA GLY A 30 4.61 12.70 -2.57
C GLY A 30 5.07 11.44 -1.84
N SER A 31 6.09 11.54 -0.98
CA SER A 31 6.59 10.41 -0.20
C SER A 31 5.54 9.88 0.79
N ARG A 32 4.87 10.77 1.52
CA ARG A 32 3.81 10.37 2.47
C ARG A 32 2.63 9.70 1.79
N GLN A 33 2.20 10.20 0.62
CA GLN A 33 1.13 9.58 -0.16
C GLN A 33 1.55 8.21 -0.65
N HIS A 34 2.78 8.07 -1.12
CA HIS A 34 3.34 6.81 -1.56
C HIS A 34 3.34 5.77 -0.42
N ASP A 35 3.80 6.14 0.77
CA ASP A 35 3.81 5.26 1.95
C ASP A 35 2.40 4.79 2.33
N GLN A 36 1.41 5.68 2.25
CA GLN A 36 0.01 5.35 2.50
C GLN A 36 -0.55 4.37 1.45
N TRP A 37 -0.21 4.55 0.18
CA TRP A 37 -0.63 3.62 -0.87
C TRP A 37 0.03 2.27 -0.69
N GLU A 38 1.30 2.23 -0.29
CA GLU A 38 2.00 0.99 0.01
C GLU A 38 1.37 0.25 1.21
N ALA A 39 1.04 0.98 2.28
CA ALA A 39 0.31 0.44 3.43
C ALA A 39 -1.05 -0.14 3.01
N ALA A 40 -1.79 0.55 2.15
CA ALA A 40 -3.06 0.08 1.61
C ALA A 40 -2.90 -1.16 0.72
N MET A 41 -1.88 -1.19 -0.14
CA MET A 41 -1.57 -2.35 -0.98
C MET A 41 -1.22 -3.58 -0.14
N ARG A 42 -0.55 -3.40 1.00
CA ARG A 42 -0.21 -4.46 1.96
C ARG A 42 -1.35 -4.83 2.91
N GLY A 43 -2.52 -4.18 2.78
CA GLY A 43 -3.68 -4.40 3.64
C GLY A 43 -3.47 -3.97 5.10
N ALA A 44 -2.59 -3.00 5.36
CA ALA A 44 -2.29 -2.52 6.70
C ALA A 44 -3.24 -1.39 7.14
N SER A 45 -3.50 -0.42 6.28
CA SER A 45 -4.36 0.73 6.58
C SER A 45 -4.98 1.34 5.32
N LEU A 46 -6.05 2.12 5.48
CA LEU A 46 -6.57 2.95 4.39
C LEU A 46 -5.72 4.23 4.23
N PRO A 47 -5.60 4.78 3.03
CA PRO A 47 -4.99 6.09 2.81
C PRO A 47 -5.95 7.20 3.25
N ASP A 48 -5.41 8.36 3.64
CA ASP A 48 -6.20 9.49 4.16
C ASP A 48 -7.13 10.11 3.09
N SER A 49 -6.74 9.97 1.81
CA SER A 49 -7.49 10.49 0.68
C SER A 49 -7.64 9.46 -0.43
N LEU A 50 -8.86 9.36 -0.96
CA LEU A 50 -9.24 8.47 -2.06
C LEU A 50 -9.47 9.23 -3.37
N ALA A 51 -9.13 10.52 -3.42
CA ALA A 51 -9.31 11.34 -4.62
C ALA A 51 -8.43 10.86 -5.79
N CYS A 52 -7.27 10.27 -5.48
CA CYS A 52 -6.35 9.72 -6.47
C CYS A 52 -6.75 8.28 -6.86
N GLU A 53 -6.75 7.98 -8.16
CA GLU A 53 -6.98 6.62 -8.68
C GLU A 53 -5.98 5.60 -8.13
N THR A 54 -4.70 5.98 -7.99
CA THR A 54 -3.66 5.09 -7.44
C THR A 54 -3.99 4.66 -6.02
N ALA A 55 -4.51 5.58 -5.19
CA ALA A 55 -4.94 5.28 -3.83
C ALA A 55 -6.09 4.27 -3.83
N ARG A 56 -7.08 4.44 -4.71
CA ARG A 56 -8.21 3.52 -4.85
C ARG A 56 -7.77 2.14 -5.33
N CYS A 57 -6.90 2.08 -6.33
CA CYS A 57 -6.31 0.84 -6.81
C CYS A 57 -5.52 0.10 -5.71
N ALA A 58 -4.75 0.84 -4.91
CA ALA A 58 -4.02 0.28 -3.78
C ALA A 58 -4.96 -0.37 -2.75
N VAL A 59 -6.04 0.32 -2.38
CA VAL A 59 -7.06 -0.21 -1.46
C VAL A 59 -7.73 -1.46 -2.04
N ILE A 60 -8.15 -1.45 -3.31
CA ILE A 60 -8.76 -2.62 -3.96
C ILE A 60 -7.82 -3.81 -3.94
N ARG A 61 -6.53 -3.60 -4.23
CA ARG A 61 -5.51 -4.65 -4.14
C ARG A 61 -5.41 -5.19 -2.73
N GLY A 62 -5.34 -4.31 -1.72
CA GLY A 62 -5.36 -4.67 -0.32
C GLY A 62 -6.56 -5.56 0.03
N ILE A 63 -7.77 -5.13 -0.32
CA ILE A 63 -9.02 -5.87 -0.06
C ILE A 63 -8.99 -7.26 -0.71
N ARG A 64 -8.51 -7.38 -1.95
CA ARG A 64 -8.50 -8.66 -2.67
C ARG A 64 -7.43 -9.63 -2.15
N CYS A 65 -6.32 -9.12 -1.64
CA CYS A 65 -5.18 -9.95 -1.21
C CYS A 65 -5.23 -10.31 0.29
N TYR A 66 -5.78 -9.44 1.14
CA TYR A 66 -5.67 -9.57 2.60
C TYR A 66 -7.06 -9.68 3.24
N TYR A 67 -7.40 -10.87 3.76
CA TYR A 67 -8.73 -11.14 4.32
C TYR A 67 -9.04 -10.29 5.56
N GLU A 68 -8.13 -10.26 6.53
CA GLU A 68 -8.26 -9.45 7.76
C GLU A 68 -8.50 -7.97 7.45
N PHE A 69 -7.82 -7.46 6.42
CA PHE A 69 -8.04 -6.10 5.96
C PHE A 69 -9.44 -5.92 5.37
N ALA A 70 -9.89 -6.85 4.52
CA ALA A 70 -11.22 -6.82 3.90
C ALA A 70 -12.38 -6.95 4.90
N THR A 71 -12.14 -7.58 6.06
CA THR A 71 -13.12 -7.73 7.15
C THR A 71 -13.00 -6.65 8.22
N SER A 72 -11.95 -5.83 8.17
CA SER A 72 -11.72 -4.72 9.10
C SER A 72 -12.88 -3.72 9.12
N ASN A 73 -13.05 -3.05 10.26
CA ASN A 73 -14.11 -2.05 10.42
C ASN A 73 -13.90 -0.84 9.50
N ALA A 74 -12.64 -0.42 9.31
CA ALA A 74 -12.28 0.69 8.43
C ALA A 74 -12.73 0.43 6.97
N VAL A 75 -12.49 -0.78 6.45
CA VAL A 75 -12.94 -1.14 5.08
C VAL A 75 -14.46 -1.27 5.00
N LYS A 76 -15.11 -1.83 6.03
CA LYS A 76 -16.59 -1.89 6.10
C LYS A 76 -17.21 -0.50 6.02
N GLU A 77 -16.71 0.44 6.81
CA GLU A 77 -17.17 1.82 6.82
C GLU A 77 -16.89 2.51 5.48
N ALA A 78 -15.70 2.33 4.91
CA ALA A 78 -15.37 2.87 3.59
C ALA A 78 -16.31 2.33 2.50
N CYS A 79 -16.63 1.04 2.51
CA CYS A 79 -17.60 0.46 1.58
C CYS A 79 -19.01 1.04 1.75
N THR A 80 -19.42 1.39 2.98
CA THR A 80 -20.72 2.02 3.24
C THR A 80 -20.74 3.48 2.80
N ILE A 81 -19.80 4.28 3.30
CA ILE A 81 -19.72 5.73 3.07
C ILE A 81 -19.52 6.03 1.59
N TYR A 82 -18.63 5.29 0.93
CA TYR A 82 -18.28 5.51 -0.47
C TYR A 82 -19.00 4.58 -1.44
N SER A 83 -20.02 3.82 -1.00
CA SER A 83 -20.76 2.87 -1.85
C SER A 83 -21.24 3.46 -3.18
N ASN A 84 -21.74 4.69 -3.17
CA ASN A 84 -22.27 5.38 -4.35
C ASN A 84 -21.17 5.99 -5.23
N VAL A 85 -20.00 6.29 -4.67
CA VAL A 85 -18.92 6.99 -5.37
C VAL A 85 -17.89 6.01 -5.91
N TYR A 86 -17.54 5.00 -5.11
CA TYR A 86 -16.55 3.95 -5.39
C TYR A 86 -17.15 2.55 -5.18
N PRO A 87 -18.17 2.17 -5.97
CA PRO A 87 -18.82 0.85 -5.85
C PRO A 87 -17.84 -0.33 -6.02
N GLU A 88 -16.70 -0.10 -6.66
CA GLU A 88 -15.62 -1.07 -6.83
C GLU A 88 -15.05 -1.60 -5.51
N PHE A 89 -15.10 -0.83 -4.42
CA PHE A 89 -14.65 -1.29 -3.10
C PHE A 89 -15.55 -2.38 -2.56
N THR A 90 -16.87 -2.15 -2.60
CA THR A 90 -17.87 -3.14 -2.18
C THR A 90 -17.78 -4.40 -3.05
N ARG A 91 -17.59 -4.23 -4.37
CA ARG A 91 -17.39 -5.37 -5.28
C ARG A 91 -16.13 -6.16 -4.93
N ALA A 92 -15.00 -5.49 -4.69
CA ALA A 92 -13.74 -6.13 -4.31
C ALA A 92 -13.89 -6.91 -2.99
N ARG A 93 -14.58 -6.31 -2.01
CA ARG A 93 -14.83 -6.92 -0.71
C ARG A 93 -15.73 -8.15 -0.84
N ASN A 94 -16.83 -8.06 -1.56
CA ASN A 94 -17.74 -9.18 -1.78
C ASN A 94 -17.03 -10.35 -2.49
N ALA A 95 -16.23 -10.05 -3.51
CA ALA A 95 -15.42 -11.06 -4.19
C ALA A 95 -14.47 -11.76 -3.22
N ARG A 96 -13.78 -11.00 -2.35
CA ARG A 96 -12.90 -11.59 -1.33
C ARG A 96 -13.67 -12.49 -0.36
N LEU A 97 -14.83 -12.05 0.13
CA LEU A 97 -15.61 -12.80 1.10
C LEU A 97 -16.12 -14.14 0.53
N ILE A 98 -16.57 -14.16 -0.72
CA ILE A 98 -17.01 -15.39 -1.40
C ILE A 98 -15.85 -16.38 -1.55
N MET A 99 -14.64 -15.91 -1.84
CA MET A 99 -13.45 -16.76 -2.02
C MET A 99 -12.82 -17.24 -0.71
N SER A 100 -13.27 -16.75 0.44
CA SER A 100 -12.65 -17.04 1.76
C SER A 100 -13.51 -17.97 2.61
N ASN A 101 -14.52 -18.59 2.00
CA ASN A 101 -15.54 -19.40 2.66
C ASN A 101 -15.54 -20.83 2.11
#